data_AF-A0A8I1NGS1-F1
#
_entry.id   AF-A0A8I1NGS1-F1
#
_cell.length_a   1.000
_cell.length_b   1.000
_cell.length_c   1.000
_cell.angle_alpha   90.00
_cell.angle_beta   90.00
_cell.angle_gamma   90.00
#
_symmetry.space_group_name_H-M   'P 1'
#
loop_
_entity.id
_entity.type
_entity.pdbx_description
1 polymer ?
#
loop_
_entity_poly.entity_id
_entity_poly.type
_entity_poly.pdbx_seq_one_letter_code
_entity_poly.pdbx_strand_id
1 'polypeptide(L)' 'IYQLNTSVLEGMNNRIKVIKRMAYGYRDFPYFFLKIKAAFPGKAR' A
#
# COMPACT_ATOMS: atom_id res chain seq x y z
N ILE A 1 -27.41 -6.38 4.04
CA ILE A 1 -26.08 -6.78 3.52
C ILE A 1 -25.52 -5.56 2.81
N TYR A 2 -24.73 -4.73 3.50
CA TYR A 2 -24.20 -3.49 2.91
C TYR A 2 -23.01 -3.84 2.02
N GLN A 3 -23.15 -3.64 0.71
CA GLN A 3 -22.02 -3.68 -0.21
C GLN A 3 -21.23 -2.39 -0.02
N LEU A 4 -20.34 -2.37 0.98
CA LEU A 4 -19.33 -1.34 1.09
C LEU A 4 -18.45 -1.46 -0.15
N ASN A 5 -18.45 -0.42 -0.98
CA ASN A 5 -17.67 -0.37 -2.19
C ASN A 5 -16.18 -0.29 -1.81
N THR A 6 -15.50 -1.44 -1.74
CA THR A 6 -14.10 -1.55 -1.33
C THR A 6 -13.12 -1.29 -2.47
N SER A 7 -13.58 -0.85 -3.65
CA SER A 7 -12.72 -0.72 -4.83
C SER A 7 -11.48 0.18 -4.61
N VAL A 8 -11.60 1.21 -3.77
CA VAL A 8 -10.46 2.06 -3.38
C VAL A 8 -9.46 1.28 -2.53
N LEU A 9 -9.95 0.51 -1.55
CA LEU A 9 -9.14 -0.31 -0.65
C LEU A 9 -8.47 -1.47 -1.41
N GLU A 10 -9.17 -2.09 -2.36
CA GLU A 10 -8.61 -3.11 -3.25
C GLU A 10 -7.49 -2.55 -4.12
N GLY A 11 -7.67 -1.35 -4.68
CA GLY A 11 -6.63 -0.66 -5.46
C GLY A 11 -5.38 -0.35 -4.63
N MET A 12 -5.57 0.07 -3.37
CA MET A 12 -4.45 0.26 -2.43
C MET A 12 -3.72 -1.06 -2.14
N ASN A 13 -4.47 -2.13 -1.84
CA ASN A 13 -3.90 -3.44 -1.54
C ASN A 13 -3.10 -4.02 -2.71
N ASN A 14 -3.58 -3.86 -3.96
CA ASN A 14 -2.83 -4.29 -5.14
C ASN A 14 -1.52 -3.51 -5.33
N ARG A 15 -1.53 -2.19 -5.12
CA ARG A 15 -0.30 -1.38 -5.16
C ARG A 15 0.70 -1.79 -4.09
N ILE A 16 0.25 -2.04 -2.86
CA ILE A 16 1.11 -2.51 -1.76
C ILE A 16 1.71 -3.88 -2.10
N LYS A 17 0.91 -4.79 -2.69
CA LYS A 17 1.37 -6.11 -3.13
C LYS A 17 2.43 -6.02 -4.23
N VAL A 18 2.29 -5.07 -5.16
CA VAL A 18 3.31 -4.76 -6.18
C VAL A 18 4.58 -4.17 -5.57
N ILE A 19 4.48 -3.27 -4.59
CA ILE A 19 5.66 -2.73 -3.90
C ILE A 19 6.39 -3.85 -3.14
N LYS A 20 5.63 -4.74 -2.48
CA LYS A 20 6.17 -5.92 -1.78
C LYS A 20 6.90 -6.88 -2.74
N ARG A 21 6.39 -7.09 -3.96
CA ARG A 21 7.05 -7.92 -4.99
C ARG A 21 8.31 -7.24 -5.53
N MET A 22 8.30 -5.94 -5.82
CA MET A 22 9.51 -5.26 -6.30
C MET A 22 10.63 -5.21 -5.24
N ALA A 23 10.24 -5.41 -3.98
CA ALA A 23 11.12 -5.42 -2.83
C ALA A 23 11.63 -6.82 -2.44
N TYR A 24 11.68 -7.81 -3.35
CA TYR A 24 12.06 -9.24 -3.12
C TYR A 24 13.36 -9.52 -2.30
N GLY A 25 14.05 -8.52 -1.76
CA GLY A 25 15.17 -8.67 -0.82
C GLY A 25 15.18 -7.73 0.39
N TYR A 26 14.22 -6.81 0.56
CA TYR A 26 14.21 -5.88 1.70
C TYR A 26 13.73 -6.61 2.96
N ARG A 27 14.68 -7.18 3.71
CA ARG A 27 14.52 -7.67 5.08
C ARG A 27 14.38 -6.53 6.11
N ASP A 28 13.89 -5.38 5.64
CA ASP A 28 13.82 -4.10 6.35
C ASP A 28 12.38 -3.59 6.28
N PHE A 29 11.56 -4.11 7.20
CA PHE A 29 10.18 -3.68 7.40
C PHE A 29 10.04 -2.17 7.66
N PRO A 30 10.93 -1.51 8.43
CA PRO A 30 10.93 -0.06 8.57
C PRO A 30 11.01 0.69 7.23
N TYR A 31 11.93 0.29 6.36
CA TYR A 31 12.07 0.92 5.05
C TYR A 31 10.87 0.63 4.12
N PHE A 32 10.27 -0.56 4.23
CA PHE A 32 9.04 -0.90 3.52
C PHE A 32 7.87 0.00 3.92
N PHE A 33 7.70 0.28 5.21
CA PHE A 33 6.68 1.24 5.69
C PHE A 33 6.94 2.66 5.18
N LEU A 34 8.20 3.08 5.08
CA LEU A 34 8.55 4.38 4.52
C LEU A 34 8.17 4.47 3.03
N LYS A 35 8.42 3.40 2.25
CA LYS A 35 7.97 3.31 0.85
C LYS A 35 6.45 3.35 0.70
N ILE A 36 5.70 2.71 1.61
CA ILE A 36 4.23 2.78 1.62
C ILE A 36 3.79 4.22 1.91
N LYS A 37 4.34 4.87 2.94
CA LYS A 37 4.01 6.27 3.29
C LYS A 37 4.33 7.24 2.15
N ALA A 38 5.43 7.03 1.42
CA ALA A 38 5.78 7.83 0.25
C ALA A 38 4.86 7.56 -0.95
N ALA A 39 4.39 6.32 -1.14
CA ALA A 39 3.47 5.95 -2.22
C ALA A 39 2.03 6.41 -1.96
N PHE A 40 1.66 6.57 -0.69
CA PHE A 40 0.37 7.07 -0.24
C PHE A 40 0.58 8.24 0.73
N PRO A 41 1.04 9.41 0.26
CA PRO A 41 0.99 10.60 1.07
C PRO A 41 -0.49 10.87 1.32
N GLY A 42 -0.96 10.61 2.54
CA GLY A 42 -2.35 10.83 2.91
C GLY A 42 -2.79 12.19 2.37
N LYS A 43 -3.98 12.26 1.78
CA LYS A 43 -4.53 13.51 1.23
C LYS A 43 -4.30 14.62 2.26
N ALA A 44 -3.40 15.56 1.95
CA ALA A 44 -3.29 16.80 2.70
C ALA A 44 -4.64 17.50 2.49
N ARG A 45 -5.54 17.32 3.44
CA ARG A 45 -6.74 18.13 3.55
C ARG A 45 -6.35 19.43 4.22
#